data_AF-D2XU54-F1
#
_entry.id   AF-D2XU54-F1
#
_cell.length_a   1.000
_cell.length_b   1.000
_cell.length_c   1.000
_cell.angle_alpha   90.00
_cell.angle_beta   90.00
_cell.angle_gamma   90.00
#
_symmetry.space_group_name_H-M   'P 1'
#
loop_
_entity.id
_entity.type
_entity.pdbx_description
1 polymer ?
#
loop_
_entity_poly.entity_id
_entity_poly.type
_entity_poly.pdbx_seq_one_letter_code
_entity_poly.pdbx_strand_id
1 'polypeptide(L)'
;HSGSQANAAVYLSCLEVGDTVLGLDLAQGGHLTHGMKLNMSGRLYNFVNYGVDEVNHRLDFDQIVKLAREHKPKLIVPGASAYPREIPHDRFKEIADEVGAKLMVDMAHYTGLVAAKIHNSPVPYADYVTTTTHKTLRGPRSGLIMCKDQHLKLVNPNVFPGTQGGPLMHVVAAKAICFAEAMTEEYAAYGQAVVD
;
A
#
# COMPACT_ATOMS: atom_id res chain seq x y z
N HIS A 1 -5.59 -7.12 11.58
CA HIS A 1 -6.28 -8.35 11.14
C HIS A 1 -6.66 -8.39 9.65
N SER A 2 -6.72 -7.28 8.90
CA SER A 2 -6.95 -7.26 7.45
C SER A 2 -6.14 -6.13 6.79
N GLY A 3 -6.22 -5.99 5.46
CA GLY A 3 -5.52 -4.91 4.72
C GLY A 3 -5.95 -3.51 5.15
N SER A 4 -7.26 -3.26 5.30
CA SER A 4 -7.75 -1.93 5.70
C SER A 4 -7.24 -1.51 7.08
N GLN A 5 -7.08 -2.47 8.01
CA GLN A 5 -6.50 -2.20 9.32
C GLN A 5 -4.97 -2.00 9.27
N ALA A 6 -4.29 -2.65 8.33
CA ALA A 6 -2.86 -2.39 8.11
C ALA A 6 -2.66 -0.94 7.63
N ASN A 7 -3.46 -0.48 6.66
CA ASN A 7 -3.43 0.90 6.20
C ASN A 7 -3.76 1.89 7.32
N ALA A 8 -4.82 1.62 8.09
CA ALA A 8 -5.22 2.45 9.23
C ALA A 8 -4.09 2.61 10.27
N ALA A 9 -3.40 1.52 10.61
CA ALA A 9 -2.30 1.56 11.58
C ALA A 9 -1.11 2.37 11.06
N VAL A 10 -0.78 2.29 9.76
CA VAL A 10 0.27 3.15 9.17
C VAL A 10 -0.14 4.61 9.23
N TYR A 11 -1.38 4.94 8.83
CA TYR A 11 -1.87 6.33 8.89
C TYR A 11 -1.78 6.90 10.32
N LEU A 12 -2.24 6.17 11.33
CA LEU A 12 -2.13 6.58 12.73
C LEU A 12 -0.67 6.71 13.23
N SER A 13 0.27 6.06 12.56
CA SER A 13 1.70 6.12 12.92
C SER A 13 2.43 7.34 12.37
N CYS A 14 1.88 8.01 11.36
CA CYS A 14 2.59 9.06 10.65
C CYS A 14 1.78 10.30 10.27
N LEU A 15 0.47 10.32 10.57
CA LEU A 15 -0.45 11.40 10.27
C LEU A 15 -1.22 11.84 11.51
N GLU A 16 -1.44 13.14 11.60
CA GLU A 16 -2.43 13.76 12.48
C GLU A 16 -3.76 13.97 11.73
N VAL A 17 -4.86 14.14 12.47
CA VAL A 17 -6.17 14.44 11.88
C VAL A 17 -6.08 15.74 11.06
N GLY A 18 -6.57 15.69 9.82
CA GLY A 18 -6.52 16.80 8.87
C GLY A 18 -5.24 16.88 8.03
N ASP A 19 -4.21 16.08 8.32
CA ASP A 19 -3.01 16.04 7.47
C ASP A 19 -3.37 15.64 6.03
N THR A 20 -2.63 16.23 5.08
CA THR A 20 -2.85 15.99 3.65
C THR A 20 -2.17 14.71 3.19
N VAL A 21 -2.92 13.88 2.45
CA VAL A 21 -2.45 12.63 1.85
C VAL A 21 -2.73 12.65 0.36
N LEU A 22 -1.79 12.19 -0.45
CA LEU A 22 -1.95 12.07 -1.89
C LEU A 22 -2.19 10.59 -2.26
N GLY A 23 -3.30 10.27 -2.92
CA GLY A 23 -3.68 8.89 -3.26
C GLY A 23 -4.41 8.75 -4.60
N LEU A 24 -4.35 7.57 -5.22
CA LEU A 24 -5.02 7.33 -6.50
C LEU A 24 -6.55 7.43 -6.35
N ASP A 25 -7.20 8.15 -7.28
CA ASP A 25 -8.64 8.29 -7.31
C ASP A 25 -9.37 6.94 -7.41
N LEU A 26 -10.44 6.77 -6.64
CA LEU A 26 -11.20 5.52 -6.58
C LEU A 26 -11.82 5.15 -7.94
N ALA A 27 -12.34 6.12 -8.68
CA ALA A 27 -12.93 5.89 -10.00
C ALA A 27 -11.87 5.56 -11.06
N GLN A 28 -10.59 5.84 -10.78
CA GLN A 28 -9.46 5.58 -11.67
C GLN A 28 -8.56 4.43 -11.18
N GLY A 29 -9.08 3.57 -10.30
CA GLY A 29 -8.43 2.32 -9.90
C GLY A 29 -7.85 2.31 -8.49
N GLY A 30 -8.04 3.38 -7.71
CA GLY A 30 -7.66 3.46 -6.31
C GLY A 30 -8.42 2.49 -5.40
N HIS A 31 -8.21 2.59 -4.08
CA HIS A 31 -8.92 1.78 -3.09
C HIS A 31 -9.69 2.65 -2.10
N LEU A 32 -10.73 2.09 -1.48
CA LEU A 32 -11.57 2.79 -0.50
C LEU A 32 -10.77 3.42 0.64
N THR A 33 -9.70 2.77 1.07
CA THR A 33 -8.82 3.24 2.17
C THR A 33 -7.79 4.29 1.73
N HIS A 34 -7.80 4.69 0.46
CA HIS A 34 -6.93 5.72 -0.09
C HIS A 34 -7.70 7.03 -0.26
N GLY A 35 -8.66 7.29 0.64
CA GLY A 35 -9.28 8.61 0.78
C GLY A 35 -10.76 8.72 0.45
N MET A 36 -11.46 7.61 0.20
CA MET A 36 -12.92 7.70 -0.02
C MET A 36 -13.58 8.36 1.20
N LYS A 37 -14.38 9.41 0.98
CA LYS A 37 -15.01 10.23 2.04
C LYS A 37 -15.76 9.45 3.12
N LEU A 38 -16.35 8.30 2.77
CA LEU A 38 -17.08 7.45 3.72
C LEU A 38 -16.15 6.51 4.52
N ASN A 39 -14.94 6.23 4.02
CA ASN A 39 -13.94 5.45 4.74
C ASN A 39 -13.35 6.27 5.89
N MET A 40 -12.90 5.59 6.95
CA MET A 40 -12.17 6.21 8.07
C MET A 40 -11.05 7.15 7.58
N SER A 41 -10.26 6.74 6.58
CA SER A 41 -9.16 7.56 6.07
C SER A 41 -9.64 8.89 5.47
N GLY A 42 -10.72 8.87 4.67
CA GLY A 42 -11.30 10.07 4.09
C GLY A 42 -12.11 10.92 5.07
N ARG A 43 -12.48 10.36 6.23
CA ARG A 43 -13.12 11.11 7.33
C ARG A 43 -12.12 11.82 8.22
N LEU A 44 -10.93 11.24 8.41
CA LEU A 44 -9.93 11.74 9.36
C LEU A 44 -8.85 12.60 8.70
N TYR A 45 -8.51 12.34 7.43
CA TYR A 45 -7.39 12.99 6.75
C TYR A 45 -7.87 13.71 5.49
N ASN A 46 -7.12 14.72 5.05
CA ASN A 46 -7.41 15.45 3.82
C ASN A 46 -6.79 14.74 2.62
N PHE A 47 -7.54 13.84 1.99
CA PHE A 47 -7.07 13.19 0.77
C PHE A 47 -7.24 14.09 -0.45
N VAL A 48 -6.13 14.35 -1.12
CA VAL A 48 -6.08 14.89 -2.47
C VAL A 48 -5.84 13.72 -3.42
N ASN A 49 -6.66 13.62 -4.46
CA ASN A 49 -6.58 12.51 -5.40
C ASN A 49 -5.80 12.88 -6.67
N TYR A 50 -4.87 12.02 -7.05
CA TYR A 50 -4.27 12.03 -8.39
C TYR A 50 -4.91 10.92 -9.25
N GLY A 51 -4.67 11.01 -10.55
CA GLY A 51 -5.31 10.16 -11.54
C GLY A 51 -4.35 9.55 -12.56
N VAL A 52 -4.97 9.08 -13.63
CA VAL A 52 -4.33 8.58 -14.85
C VAL A 52 -4.55 9.57 -15.99
N ASP A 53 -3.63 9.53 -16.95
CA ASP A 53 -3.73 10.25 -18.21
C ASP A 53 -4.96 9.79 -19.00
N GLU A 54 -5.71 10.73 -19.57
CA GLU A 54 -6.96 10.44 -20.27
C GLU A 54 -6.76 9.70 -21.59
N VAL A 55 -5.55 9.74 -22.18
CA VAL A 55 -5.26 9.17 -23.49
C VAL A 55 -4.65 7.76 -23.36
N ASN A 56 -3.63 7.61 -22.52
CA ASN A 56 -2.88 6.37 -22.39
C ASN A 56 -3.23 5.57 -21.12
N HIS A 57 -4.02 6.16 -20.21
CA HIS A 57 -4.52 5.53 -18.97
C HIS A 57 -3.41 5.01 -18.04
N ARG A 58 -2.22 5.62 -18.09
CA ARG A 58 -1.15 5.43 -17.12
C ARG A 58 -1.19 6.53 -16.08
N LEU A 59 -0.62 6.28 -14.90
CA LEU A 59 -0.46 7.29 -13.85
C LEU A 59 0.11 8.60 -14.42
N ASP A 60 -0.62 9.70 -14.23
CA ASP A 60 -0.23 11.02 -14.72
C ASP A 60 0.80 11.64 -13.76
N PHE A 61 2.08 11.43 -14.06
CA PHE A 61 3.16 11.92 -13.21
C PHE A 61 3.30 13.44 -13.20
N ASP A 62 2.90 14.14 -14.27
CA ASP A 62 2.92 15.59 -14.29
C ASP A 62 1.88 16.15 -13.32
N GLN A 63 0.68 15.55 -13.31
CA GLN A 63 -0.34 15.86 -12.32
C GLN A 63 0.10 15.49 -10.90
N ILE A 64 0.67 14.30 -10.68
CA ILE A 64 1.14 13.86 -9.36
C ILE A 64 2.18 14.84 -8.81
N VAL A 65 3.18 15.24 -9.61
CA VAL A 65 4.22 16.21 -9.21
C VAL A 65 3.59 17.56 -8.87
N LYS A 66 2.69 18.06 -9.71
CA LYS A 66 1.99 19.33 -9.48
C LYS A 66 1.24 19.30 -8.16
N LEU A 67 0.41 18.28 -7.92
CA LEU A 67 -0.38 18.14 -6.71
C LEU A 67 0.51 17.97 -5.46
N ALA A 68 1.60 17.22 -5.57
CA ALA A 68 2.55 17.05 -4.46
C ALA A 68 3.20 18.38 -4.06
N ARG A 69 3.62 19.20 -5.03
CA ARG A 69 4.21 20.54 -4.79
C ARG A 69 3.19 21.52 -4.21
N GLU A 70 1.98 21.50 -4.74
CA GLU A 70 0.89 22.40 -4.34
C GLU A 70 0.42 22.12 -2.91
N HIS A 71 0.14 20.85 -2.61
CA HIS A 71 -0.51 20.45 -1.36
C HIS A 71 0.46 19.99 -0.26
N LYS A 72 1.73 19.73 -0.60
CA LYS A 72 2.79 19.30 0.32
C LYS A 72 2.31 18.19 1.27
N PRO A 73 1.86 17.05 0.74
CA PRO A 73 1.28 15.98 1.55
C PRO A 73 2.28 15.45 2.58
N LYS A 74 1.78 14.96 3.71
CA LYS A 74 2.62 14.22 4.68
C LYS A 74 2.91 12.80 4.21
N LEU A 75 2.03 12.25 3.38
CA LEU A 75 2.11 10.88 2.88
C LEU A 75 1.62 10.81 1.43
N ILE A 76 2.35 10.07 0.60
CA ILE A 76 1.92 9.69 -0.75
C ILE A 76 1.66 8.17 -0.76
N VAL A 77 0.53 7.76 -1.33
CA VAL A 77 0.05 6.37 -1.32
C VAL A 77 -0.13 5.83 -2.75
N PRO A 78 0.95 5.32 -3.38
CA PRO A 78 0.82 4.55 -4.61
C PRO A 78 0.38 3.11 -4.32
N GLY A 79 -0.91 2.87 -4.47
CA GLY A 79 -1.52 1.54 -4.43
C GLY A 79 -2.81 1.56 -5.25
N ALA A 80 -3.20 0.40 -5.78
CA ALA A 80 -4.36 0.30 -6.65
C ALA A 80 -5.12 -1.01 -6.44
N SER A 81 -6.43 -0.93 -6.66
CA SER A 81 -7.33 -2.08 -6.73
C SER A 81 -7.60 -2.52 -8.16
N ALA A 82 -7.61 -1.56 -9.09
CA ALA A 82 -8.01 -1.77 -10.48
C ALA A 82 -7.16 -0.94 -11.46
N TYR A 83 -5.84 -0.95 -11.28
CA TYR A 83 -4.88 -0.36 -12.22
C TYR A 83 -4.11 -1.49 -12.92
N PRO A 84 -4.18 -1.62 -14.26
CA PRO A 84 -3.70 -2.80 -15.00
C PRO A 84 -2.24 -2.67 -15.47
N ARG A 85 -1.44 -1.81 -14.85
CA ARG A 85 -0.04 -1.57 -15.23
C ARG A 85 0.83 -1.63 -13.98
N GLU A 86 2.11 -1.90 -14.21
CA GLU A 86 3.12 -1.80 -13.18
C GLU A 86 3.22 -0.36 -12.65
N ILE A 87 3.47 -0.23 -11.34
CA ILE A 87 3.57 1.05 -10.64
C ILE A 87 5.06 1.39 -10.47
N PRO A 88 5.55 2.55 -10.97
CA PRO A 88 6.96 2.90 -10.88
C PRO A 88 7.24 3.54 -9.51
N HIS A 89 7.59 2.71 -8.53
CA HIS A 89 7.74 3.11 -7.12
C HIS A 89 8.93 4.06 -6.89
N ASP A 90 9.97 3.95 -7.70
CA ASP A 90 11.12 4.85 -7.75
C ASP A 90 10.71 6.30 -8.04
N ARG A 91 9.84 6.51 -9.02
CA ARG A 91 9.32 7.84 -9.38
C ARG A 91 8.49 8.45 -8.25
N PHE A 92 7.67 7.65 -7.58
CA PHE A 92 6.96 8.11 -6.38
C PHE A 92 7.92 8.47 -5.24
N LYS A 93 9.04 7.75 -5.10
CA LYS A 93 10.06 8.04 -4.10
C LYS A 93 10.76 9.36 -4.39
N GLU A 94 11.15 9.62 -5.63
CA GLU A 94 11.71 10.92 -6.05
C GLU A 94 10.78 12.08 -5.65
N ILE A 95 9.49 11.96 -5.94
CA ILE A 95 8.48 13.00 -5.64
C ILE A 95 8.29 13.16 -4.13
N ALA A 96 8.21 12.05 -3.40
CA ALA A 96 8.07 12.07 -1.95
C ALA A 96 9.27 12.77 -1.28
N ASP A 97 10.49 12.48 -1.74
CA ASP A 97 11.71 13.13 -1.25
C ASP A 97 11.76 14.61 -1.61
N GLU A 98 11.34 14.98 -2.83
CA GLU A 98 11.29 16.36 -3.28
C GLU A 98 10.42 17.24 -2.37
N VAL A 99 9.25 16.73 -1.96
CA VAL A 99 8.27 17.48 -1.16
C VAL A 99 8.33 17.20 0.35
N GLY A 100 9.24 16.33 0.79
CA GLY A 100 9.40 15.93 2.19
C GLY A 100 8.25 15.06 2.74
N ALA A 101 7.57 14.31 1.87
CA ALA A 101 6.52 13.38 2.22
C ALA A 101 7.08 11.99 2.52
N LYS A 102 6.37 11.19 3.33
CA LYS A 102 6.64 9.75 3.44
C LYS A 102 6.00 9.00 2.26
N LEU A 103 6.53 7.83 1.95
CA LEU A 103 5.97 6.94 0.92
C LEU A 103 5.37 5.68 1.54
N MET A 104 4.09 5.43 1.29
CA MET A 104 3.41 4.18 1.66
C MET A 104 2.88 3.47 0.43
N VAL A 105 3.41 2.30 0.08
CA VAL A 105 2.90 1.49 -1.03
C VAL A 105 1.92 0.44 -0.50
N ASP A 106 0.68 0.46 -0.97
CA ASP A 106 -0.28 -0.63 -0.77
C ASP A 106 -0.22 -1.59 -1.97
N MET A 107 0.46 -2.71 -1.78
CA MET A 107 0.66 -3.72 -2.83
C MET A 107 -0.34 -4.87 -2.76
N ALA A 108 -1.46 -4.72 -2.05
CA ALA A 108 -2.38 -5.80 -1.73
C ALA A 108 -2.82 -6.67 -2.92
N HIS A 109 -3.02 -6.08 -4.10
CA HIS A 109 -3.44 -6.81 -5.30
C HIS A 109 -2.32 -7.56 -6.01
N TYR A 110 -1.08 -7.08 -5.95
CA TYR A 110 0.04 -7.63 -6.72
C TYR A 110 1.14 -8.26 -5.84
N THR A 111 0.91 -8.41 -4.53
CA THR A 111 1.91 -8.97 -3.59
C THR A 111 2.38 -10.37 -3.97
N GLY A 112 1.49 -11.23 -4.47
CA GLY A 112 1.90 -12.56 -4.94
C GLY A 112 2.83 -12.48 -6.15
N LEU A 113 2.59 -11.54 -7.07
CA LEU A 113 3.45 -11.31 -8.23
C LEU A 113 4.81 -10.71 -7.83
N VAL A 114 4.85 -9.89 -6.77
CA VAL A 114 6.11 -9.43 -6.17
C VAL A 114 6.88 -10.60 -5.56
N ALA A 115 6.20 -11.46 -4.79
CA ALA A 115 6.82 -12.64 -4.18
C ALA A 115 7.35 -13.63 -5.25
N ALA A 116 6.62 -13.78 -6.37
CA ALA A 116 7.02 -14.56 -7.53
C ALA A 116 8.10 -13.88 -8.40
N LYS A 117 8.55 -12.66 -8.06
CA LYS A 117 9.55 -11.86 -8.81
C LYS A 117 9.14 -11.47 -10.24
N ILE A 118 7.84 -11.35 -10.49
CA ILE A 118 7.27 -10.98 -11.80
C ILE A 118 6.90 -9.51 -11.85
N HIS A 119 6.53 -8.94 -10.71
CA HIS A 119 6.20 -7.52 -10.55
C HIS A 119 7.30 -6.84 -9.71
N ASN A 120 7.63 -5.59 -10.03
CA ASN A 120 8.62 -4.82 -9.29
C ASN A 120 8.28 -4.71 -7.79
N SER A 121 9.32 -4.70 -6.96
CA SER A 121 9.18 -4.63 -5.51
C SER A 121 9.20 -3.18 -5.01
N PRO A 122 8.20 -2.76 -4.20
CA PRO A 122 8.21 -1.44 -3.58
C PRO A 122 9.13 -1.32 -2.35
N VAL A 123 9.60 -2.45 -1.81
CA VAL A 123 10.34 -2.52 -0.55
C VAL A 123 11.61 -1.65 -0.53
N PRO A 124 12.41 -1.56 -1.61
CA PRO A 124 13.60 -0.69 -1.62
C PRO A 124 13.28 0.82 -1.53
N TYR A 125 12.06 1.23 -1.92
CA TYR A 125 11.71 2.64 -2.10
C TYR A 125 10.85 3.18 -0.96
N ALA A 126 9.85 2.41 -0.53
CA ALA A 126 8.82 2.88 0.39
C ALA A 126 9.30 2.94 1.86
N ASP A 127 8.74 3.88 2.62
CA ASP A 127 8.92 3.91 4.08
C ASP A 127 8.02 2.88 4.77
N TYR A 128 6.85 2.65 4.17
CA TYR A 128 5.89 1.63 4.57
C TYR A 128 5.39 0.86 3.34
N VAL A 129 5.30 -0.46 3.45
CA VAL A 129 4.61 -1.31 2.48
C VAL A 129 3.51 -2.05 3.21
N THR A 130 2.27 -1.85 2.79
CA THR A 130 1.12 -2.60 3.30
C THR A 130 0.62 -3.59 2.26
N THR A 131 0.00 -4.66 2.75
CA THR A 131 -0.59 -5.66 1.86
C THR A 131 -1.65 -6.49 2.57
N THR A 132 -2.47 -7.17 1.76
CA THR A 132 -3.29 -8.30 2.16
C THR A 132 -2.66 -9.63 1.79
N THR A 133 -2.88 -10.66 2.60
CA THR A 133 -2.32 -12.00 2.34
C THR A 133 -3.20 -12.91 1.46
N HIS A 134 -4.44 -12.54 1.15
CA HIS A 134 -5.45 -13.44 0.56
C HIS A 134 -5.74 -13.24 -0.93
N LYS A 135 -5.09 -12.27 -1.58
CA LYS A 135 -5.28 -12.01 -3.02
C LYS A 135 -4.32 -12.88 -3.82
N THR A 136 -3.47 -12.27 -4.65
CA THR A 136 -2.44 -12.99 -5.40
C THR A 136 -1.49 -13.78 -4.51
N LEU A 137 -1.31 -13.39 -3.24
CA LEU A 137 -0.49 -14.14 -2.26
C LEU A 137 -1.13 -15.47 -1.79
N ARG A 138 -2.42 -15.72 -2.08
CA ARG A 138 -3.13 -17.00 -1.85
C ARG A 138 -3.16 -17.51 -0.40
N GLY A 139 -2.96 -16.64 0.58
CA GLY A 139 -2.99 -16.95 2.01
C GLY A 139 -4.33 -16.67 2.70
N PRO A 140 -4.35 -16.67 4.04
CA PRO A 140 -5.57 -16.39 4.81
C PRO A 140 -5.98 -14.92 4.67
N ARG A 141 -7.24 -14.59 5.01
CA ARG A 141 -7.66 -13.19 5.13
C ARG A 141 -6.89 -12.50 6.24
N SER A 142 -5.86 -11.75 5.86
CA SER A 142 -5.10 -10.93 6.79
C SER A 142 -4.43 -9.72 6.12
N GLY A 143 -3.76 -8.90 6.94
CA GLY A 143 -2.93 -7.78 6.50
C GLY A 143 -1.52 -7.86 7.09
N LEU A 144 -0.58 -7.18 6.43
CA LEU A 144 0.83 -7.02 6.83
C LEU A 144 1.25 -5.56 6.67
N ILE A 145 2.20 -5.15 7.51
CA ILE A 145 2.94 -3.90 7.39
C ILE A 145 4.42 -4.27 7.40
N MET A 146 5.13 -3.89 6.35
CA MET A 146 6.58 -3.90 6.30
C MET A 146 7.05 -2.44 6.35
N CYS A 147 8.12 -2.17 7.07
CA CYS A 147 8.70 -0.83 7.16
C CYS A 147 10.16 -0.93 7.55
N LYS A 148 10.90 0.16 7.39
CA LYS A 148 12.28 0.29 7.89
C LYS A 148 12.28 0.22 9.43
N ASP A 149 13.35 -0.30 10.03
CA ASP A 149 13.48 -0.50 11.48
C ASP A 149 13.16 0.75 12.31
N GLN A 150 13.58 1.92 11.83
CA GLN A 150 13.32 3.22 12.48
C GLN A 150 11.82 3.52 12.67
N HIS A 151 10.93 2.89 11.90
CA HIS A 151 9.49 3.08 11.98
C HIS A 151 8.78 2.05 12.88
N LEU A 152 9.44 0.96 13.29
CA LEU A 152 8.81 -0.10 14.09
C LEU A 152 8.25 0.41 15.42
N LYS A 153 8.96 1.32 16.09
CA LYS A 153 8.52 1.92 17.36
C LYS A 153 7.30 2.83 17.22
N LEU A 154 7.01 3.31 15.99
CA LEU A 154 5.81 4.08 15.69
C LEU A 154 4.65 3.16 15.27
N VAL A 155 4.94 2.15 14.43
CA VAL A 155 3.93 1.24 13.87
C VAL A 155 3.35 0.30 14.92
N ASN A 156 4.20 -0.34 15.73
CA ASN A 156 3.74 -1.38 16.65
C ASN A 156 2.68 -0.87 17.66
N PRO A 157 2.87 0.28 18.34
CA PRO A 157 1.86 0.83 19.25
C PRO A 157 0.51 1.15 18.56
N ASN A 158 0.55 1.56 17.29
CA ASN A 158 -0.66 1.87 16.51
C ASN A 158 -1.36 0.61 15.97
N VAL A 159 -0.65 -0.51 15.87
CA VAL A 159 -1.29 -1.83 15.71
C VAL A 159 -1.92 -2.25 17.04
N PHE A 160 -1.13 -2.34 18.11
CA PHE A 160 -1.58 -2.68 19.46
C PHE A 160 -0.86 -1.78 20.48
N PRO A 161 -1.59 -1.08 21.38
CA PRO A 161 -3.03 -1.16 21.62
C PRO A 161 -3.90 -0.27 20.71
N GLY A 162 -3.32 0.41 19.71
CA GLY A 162 -4.02 1.45 18.94
C GLY A 162 -5.28 0.99 18.19
N THR A 163 -5.14 0.02 17.27
CA THR A 163 -6.25 -0.39 16.38
C THR A 163 -6.79 -1.78 16.65
N GLN A 164 -6.07 -2.59 17.42
CA GLN A 164 -6.36 -4.00 17.66
C GLN A 164 -6.17 -4.36 19.13
N GLY A 165 -6.85 -5.43 19.54
CA GLY A 165 -6.63 -6.12 20.82
C GLY A 165 -5.76 -7.36 20.63
N GLY A 166 -6.26 -8.51 21.08
CA GLY A 166 -5.52 -9.79 20.98
C GLY A 166 -5.26 -10.24 19.53
N PRO A 167 -4.06 -10.77 19.22
CA PRO A 167 -3.75 -11.28 17.91
C PRO A 167 -4.51 -12.58 17.59
N LEU A 168 -4.90 -12.74 16.31
CA LEU A 168 -5.51 -13.98 15.82
C LEU A 168 -4.41 -15.00 15.50
N MET A 169 -3.91 -15.72 16.51
CA MET A 169 -2.75 -16.61 16.34
C MET A 169 -2.96 -17.74 15.32
N HIS A 170 -4.18 -18.23 15.15
CA HIS A 170 -4.52 -19.18 14.08
C HIS A 170 -4.31 -18.59 12.68
N VAL A 171 -4.58 -17.28 12.50
CA VAL A 171 -4.28 -16.56 11.25
C VAL A 171 -2.78 -16.32 11.10
N VAL A 172 -2.06 -16.05 12.19
CA VAL A 172 -0.59 -15.92 12.15
C VAL A 172 0.06 -17.24 11.72
N ALA A 173 -0.40 -18.38 12.23
CA ALA A 173 0.06 -19.69 11.78
C ALA A 173 -0.23 -19.93 10.29
N ALA A 174 -1.45 -19.61 9.82
CA ALA A 174 -1.81 -19.75 8.41
C ALA A 174 -0.99 -18.83 7.48
N LYS A 175 -0.56 -17.65 7.95
CA LYS A 175 0.38 -16.79 7.20
C LYS A 175 1.73 -17.45 7.02
N ALA A 176 2.26 -18.09 8.06
CA ALA A 176 3.56 -18.76 7.98
C ALA A 176 3.56 -19.85 6.89
N ILE A 177 2.48 -20.63 6.80
CA ILE A 177 2.29 -21.63 5.73
C ILE A 177 2.24 -20.95 4.36
N CYS A 178 1.42 -19.89 4.23
CA CYS A 178 1.32 -19.12 2.99
C CYS A 178 2.68 -18.56 2.54
N PHE A 179 3.52 -18.06 3.45
CA PHE A 179 4.85 -17.56 3.10
C PHE A 179 5.81 -18.69 2.71
N ALA A 180 5.72 -19.84 3.37
CA ALA A 180 6.48 -21.03 2.98
C ALA A 180 6.15 -21.47 1.55
N GLU A 181 4.87 -21.50 1.19
CA GLU A 181 4.44 -21.77 -0.19
C GLU A 181 4.92 -20.68 -1.16
N ALA A 182 4.84 -19.40 -0.80
CA ALA A 182 5.23 -18.30 -1.66
C ALA A 182 6.73 -18.26 -2.00
N MET A 183 7.57 -19.00 -1.27
CA MET A 183 9.01 -19.10 -1.50
C MET A 183 9.40 -20.24 -2.46
N THR A 184 8.45 -21.07 -2.92
CA THR A 184 8.79 -22.22 -3.78
C THR A 184 8.84 -21.86 -5.26
N GLU A 185 9.52 -22.68 -6.05
CA GLU A 185 9.59 -22.52 -7.51
C GLU A 185 8.22 -22.74 -8.18
N GLU A 186 7.40 -23.64 -7.64
CA GLU A 186 6.04 -23.88 -8.11
C GLU A 186 5.16 -22.63 -7.93
N TYR A 187 5.38 -21.86 -6.87
CA TYR A 187 4.68 -20.60 -6.67
C TYR A 187 5.12 -19.54 -7.68
N ALA A 188 6.42 -19.45 -7.99
CA ALA A 188 6.91 -18.56 -9.04
C ALA A 188 6.32 -18.93 -10.42
N ALA A 189 6.28 -20.23 -10.74
CA ALA A 189 5.64 -20.73 -11.97
C ALA A 189 4.13 -20.43 -12.00
N TYR A 190 3.42 -20.57 -10.88
CA TYR A 190 2.03 -20.16 -10.74
C TYR A 190 1.86 -18.66 -11.02
N GLY A 191 2.73 -17.81 -10.46
CA GLY A 191 2.70 -16.38 -10.71
C GLY A 191 2.84 -16.04 -12.21
N GLN A 192 3.70 -16.75 -12.93
CA GLN A 192 3.91 -16.53 -14.37
C GLN A 192 2.66 -16.90 -15.16
N ALA A 193 2.06 -18.06 -14.85
CA ALA A 193 0.82 -18.50 -15.48
C ALA A 193 -0.39 -17.58 -15.19
N VAL A 194 -0.33 -16.72 -14.17
CA VAL A 194 -1.39 -15.72 -13.89
C VAL A 194 -1.30 -14.51 -14.81
N VAL A 195 -0.10 -14.17 -15.30
CA VAL A 195 0.12 -13.00 -16.17
C VAL A 195 0.13 -13.34 -17.65
N ASP A 196 0.37 -14.61 -18.00
CA ASP A 196 0.27 -15.16 -19.36
C ASP A 196 -1.18 -15.25 -19.84
#